data_AF-A0A645BGW2-F1
#
_entry.id   AF-A0A645BGW2-F1
#
_cell.length_a   1.000
_cell.length_b   1.000
_cell.length_c   1.000
_cell.angle_alpha   90.00
_cell.angle_beta   90.00
_cell.angle_gamma   90.00
#
_symmetry.space_group_name_H-M   'P 1'
#
loop_
_entity.id
_entity.type
_entity.pdbx_description
1 polymer ?
#
loop_
_entity_poly.entity_id
_entity_poly.type
_entity_poly.pdbx_seq_one_letter_code
_entity_poly.pdbx_strand_id
1 'polypeptide(L)'
;MTIIRPRLNDFHGLPFLQEEVDFAIPFLDEDIPLYVDPFLLWKINSQQDNSLHTSIVNLFNQLGNYYLKGKEDESRNILIELSECSEVGLGNSKTRKGKKIGVKTADEILNLFKAISQLHTQGFQHFEEIQLLVDNVSKDRISDISCSLIKSFLIDYTIDQCQKLNIPLEKCLVPIYDYKNFKIKTEETFLPLNPVNKQPIILTPKRWLKYVPWINYDDFFHNYYIKDVDKHYDGKFNRVEILNFNRHNYNVIQSYITLKEKDNKELTNDPLFTQIPVLSSKRKISSILKLPTGKTDNADRDYEDLMVQTMSSLLYPHLDFAKEQSRTDSGTQIRDLIFYNNRSFDFLSDIYDSYDSRQLVIELKNVKTVEREHINQLNRYLTDSFGRFGIIFTRNKVPKNIYQNTIDLWSGQRRCILVLDDNDLKLMGEVYESKQRLPIEVIKRKYIEFTRSCPA
;
A
#
# COMPACT_ATOMS: atom_id res chain seq x y z
N MET A 1 20.58 5.40 9.99
CA MET A 1 19.94 4.10 10.29
C MET A 1 19.21 3.67 9.03
N THR A 2 19.67 2.61 8.34
CA THR A 2 19.13 2.23 7.03
C THR A 2 17.99 1.23 7.23
N ILE A 3 16.82 1.73 7.62
CA ILE A 3 15.59 0.94 7.67
C ILE A 3 15.17 0.62 6.22
N ILE A 4 14.83 -0.63 5.92
CA ILE A 4 14.37 -1.01 4.57
C ILE A 4 12.90 -0.62 4.42
N ARG A 5 12.56 0.08 3.32
CA ARG A 5 11.22 0.66 3.07
C ARG A 5 10.69 1.44 4.27
N PRO A 6 11.43 2.46 4.75
CA PRO A 6 11.10 3.10 6.01
C PRO A 6 9.70 3.72 5.95
N ARG A 7 8.84 3.34 6.90
CA ARG A 7 7.57 4.03 7.14
C ARG A 7 7.79 5.25 8.02
N LEU A 8 6.90 6.22 7.93
CA LEU A 8 6.96 7.45 8.72
C LEU A 8 7.08 7.18 10.23
N ASN A 9 6.27 6.28 10.76
CA ASN A 9 6.26 5.93 12.18
C ASN A 9 7.55 5.20 12.62
N ASP A 10 8.02 4.24 11.81
CA ASP A 10 9.23 3.47 12.10
C ASP A 10 10.47 4.39 12.17
N PHE A 11 10.54 5.39 11.29
CA PHE A 11 11.62 6.37 11.31
C PHE A 11 11.66 7.18 12.61
N HIS A 12 10.48 7.58 13.11
CA HIS A 12 10.36 8.32 14.37
C HIS A 12 10.37 7.42 15.61
N GLY A 13 10.53 6.10 15.46
CA GLY A 13 10.50 5.16 16.57
C GLY A 13 9.13 5.07 17.25
N LEU A 14 8.05 5.31 16.50
CA LEU A 14 6.67 5.29 16.97
C LEU A 14 6.04 3.92 16.63
N PRO A 15 5.86 3.01 17.61
CA PRO A 15 5.54 1.61 17.33
C PRO A 15 4.04 1.35 17.18
N PHE A 16 3.29 2.24 16.54
CA PHE A 16 1.86 2.00 16.29
C PHE A 16 1.62 1.18 15.02
N LEU A 17 0.50 0.46 15.00
CA LEU A 17 0.08 -0.42 13.91
C LEU A 17 -0.66 0.31 12.81
N GLN A 18 -0.64 -0.28 11.62
CA GLN A 18 -1.53 0.14 10.54
C GLN A 18 -3.02 -0.01 10.92
N GLU A 19 -3.36 -0.97 11.79
CA GLU A 19 -4.73 -1.20 12.28
C GLU A 19 -5.18 -0.18 13.32
N GLU A 20 -4.26 0.40 14.10
CA GLU A 20 -4.53 1.32 15.21
C GLU A 20 -4.81 2.76 14.76
N VAL A 21 -4.50 3.09 13.50
CA VAL A 21 -4.63 4.44 12.95
C VAL A 21 -5.59 4.49 11.77
N ASP A 22 -6.28 5.61 11.58
CA ASP A 22 -7.30 5.78 10.54
C ASP A 22 -6.75 6.14 9.15
N PHE A 23 -5.43 6.32 9.01
CA PHE A 23 -4.74 6.67 7.76
C PHE A 23 -3.80 5.56 7.29
N ALA A 24 -3.50 5.53 5.99
CA ALA A 24 -2.44 4.65 5.48
C ALA A 24 -1.07 5.19 5.91
N ILE A 25 -0.30 4.40 6.65
CA ILE A 25 1.03 4.79 7.11
C ILE A 25 1.95 4.91 5.90
N PRO A 26 2.45 6.11 5.58
CA PRO A 26 3.18 6.33 4.34
C PRO A 26 4.59 5.73 4.40
N PHE A 27 5.01 5.10 3.30
CA PHE A 27 6.42 4.82 3.02
C PHE A 27 7.15 6.13 2.70
N LEU A 28 8.44 6.24 3.03
CA LEU A 28 9.21 7.47 2.77
C LEU A 28 9.88 7.45 1.38
N ASP A 29 10.01 6.30 0.73
CA ASP A 29 10.76 6.12 -0.51
C ASP A 29 9.88 5.81 -1.73
N GLU A 30 8.72 5.19 -1.55
CA GLU A 30 7.80 4.80 -2.62
C GLU A 30 6.33 5.10 -2.29
N ASP A 31 5.47 4.96 -3.29
CA ASP A 31 4.03 5.08 -3.13
C ASP A 31 3.40 3.77 -2.60
N ILE A 32 2.27 3.92 -1.93
CA ILE A 32 1.36 2.81 -1.64
C ILE A 32 0.45 2.61 -2.86
N PRO A 33 0.32 1.39 -3.42
CA PRO A 33 -0.50 1.10 -4.62
C PRO A 33 -2.01 1.08 -4.34
N LEU A 34 -2.48 2.13 -3.70
CA LEU A 34 -3.87 2.46 -3.43
C LEU A 34 -4.17 3.87 -3.95
N TYR A 35 -5.45 4.16 -4.10
CA TYR A 35 -5.95 5.38 -4.69
C TYR A 35 -7.13 5.88 -3.88
N VAL A 36 -7.26 7.19 -3.72
CA VAL A 36 -8.47 7.80 -3.20
C VAL A 36 -9.58 7.63 -4.22
N ASP A 37 -10.67 7.01 -3.79
CA ASP A 37 -11.90 6.86 -4.58
C ASP A 37 -12.96 7.88 -4.12
N PRO A 38 -13.27 8.93 -4.92
CA PRO A 38 -14.30 9.90 -4.58
C PRO A 38 -15.66 9.25 -4.29
N PHE A 39 -15.98 8.13 -4.94
CA PHE A 39 -17.24 7.44 -4.72
C PHE A 39 -17.37 6.93 -3.27
N LEU A 40 -16.26 6.54 -2.63
CA LEU A 40 -16.29 6.17 -1.21
C LEU A 40 -16.67 7.36 -0.33
N LEU A 41 -16.17 8.57 -0.64
CA LEU A 41 -16.56 9.79 0.07
C LEU A 41 -18.05 10.11 -0.11
N TRP A 42 -18.63 9.80 -1.27
CA TRP A 42 -20.07 9.90 -1.51
C TRP A 42 -20.87 8.83 -0.74
N LYS A 43 -20.37 7.59 -0.69
CA LYS A 43 -21.08 6.44 -0.13
C LYS A 43 -21.06 6.37 1.40
N ILE A 44 -19.98 6.83 2.05
CA ILE A 44 -19.83 6.73 3.50
C ILE A 44 -20.92 7.58 4.18
N ASN A 45 -21.58 7.02 5.20
CA ASN A 45 -22.59 7.72 6.01
C ASN A 45 -21.95 8.73 6.98
N SER A 46 -21.31 9.75 6.44
CA SER A 46 -20.58 10.79 7.16
C SER A 46 -20.75 12.10 6.44
N GLN A 47 -21.35 13.08 7.12
CA GLN A 47 -21.59 14.40 6.54
C GLN A 47 -20.29 15.09 6.12
N GLN A 48 -19.20 14.84 6.85
CA GLN A 48 -17.88 15.34 6.50
C GLN A 48 -17.38 14.76 5.18
N ASP A 49 -17.44 13.43 5.03
CA ASP A 49 -16.98 12.75 3.81
C ASP A 49 -17.85 13.15 2.61
N ASN A 50 -19.17 13.20 2.78
CA ASN A 50 -20.08 13.62 1.72
C ASN A 50 -19.85 15.09 1.31
N SER A 51 -19.56 15.97 2.27
CA SER A 51 -19.24 17.38 1.97
C SER A 51 -17.93 17.51 1.19
N LEU A 52 -16.95 16.65 1.46
CA LEU A 52 -15.69 16.60 0.71
C LEU A 52 -15.92 16.07 -0.71
N HIS A 53 -16.73 15.03 -0.89
CA HIS A 53 -17.15 14.58 -2.22
C HIS A 53 -17.81 15.73 -3.01
N THR A 54 -18.81 16.39 -2.41
CA THR A 54 -19.47 17.55 -3.03
C THR A 54 -18.46 18.66 -3.37
N SER A 55 -17.45 18.87 -2.52
CA SER A 55 -16.39 19.86 -2.78
C SER A 55 -15.55 19.47 -3.99
N ILE A 56 -15.10 18.22 -4.10
CA ILE A 56 -14.34 17.71 -5.27
C ILE A 56 -15.12 17.98 -6.56
N VAL A 57 -16.38 17.54 -6.60
CA VAL A 57 -17.24 17.67 -7.78
C VAL A 57 -17.49 19.15 -8.13
N ASN A 58 -17.85 19.98 -7.14
CA ASN A 58 -18.14 21.39 -7.37
C ASN A 58 -16.91 22.17 -7.84
N LEU A 59 -15.75 21.92 -7.26
CA LEU A 59 -14.50 22.60 -7.64
C LEU A 59 -14.06 22.21 -9.05
N PHE A 60 -14.23 20.93 -9.42
CA PHE A 60 -13.95 20.47 -10.78
C PHE A 60 -14.94 21.05 -11.80
N ASN A 61 -16.23 21.09 -11.47
CA ASN A 61 -17.25 21.73 -12.31
C ASN A 61 -17.04 23.24 -12.43
N GLN A 62 -16.59 23.91 -11.36
CA GLN A 62 -16.21 25.32 -11.38
C GLN A 62 -15.09 25.58 -12.40
N LEU A 63 -14.08 24.70 -12.45
CA LEU A 63 -12.99 24.75 -13.42
C LEU A 63 -13.52 24.67 -14.87
N GLY A 64 -14.39 23.70 -15.15
CA GLY A 64 -15.07 23.58 -16.45
C GLY A 64 -15.91 24.82 -16.81
N ASN A 65 -16.62 25.38 -15.83
CA ASN A 65 -17.41 26.60 -16.03
C ASN A 65 -16.55 27.83 -16.36
N TYR A 66 -15.37 27.97 -15.76
CA TYR A 66 -14.43 29.04 -16.12
C TYR A 66 -13.84 28.85 -17.52
N TYR A 67 -13.55 27.60 -17.89
CA TYR A 67 -13.13 27.24 -19.24
C TYR A 67 -14.18 27.66 -20.28
N LEU A 68 -15.47 27.37 -20.03
CA LEU A 68 -16.59 27.80 -20.91
C LEU A 68 -16.75 29.34 -21.00
N LYS A 69 -16.34 30.08 -19.98
CA LYS A 69 -16.39 31.55 -19.94
C LYS A 69 -15.16 32.22 -20.59
N GLY A 70 -14.34 31.45 -21.31
CA GLY A 70 -13.18 31.95 -22.04
C GLY A 70 -11.89 32.07 -21.23
N LYS A 71 -11.84 31.56 -19.99
CA LYS A 71 -10.60 31.48 -19.18
C LYS A 71 -9.86 30.17 -19.45
N GLU A 72 -9.57 29.90 -20.72
CA GLU A 72 -9.11 28.59 -21.15
C GLU A 72 -7.70 28.27 -20.61
N ASP A 73 -6.76 29.20 -20.79
CA ASP A 73 -5.37 29.01 -20.38
C ASP A 73 -5.20 28.90 -18.87
N GLU A 74 -5.92 29.73 -18.09
CA GLU A 74 -5.90 29.64 -16.63
C GLU A 74 -6.49 28.32 -16.12
N SER A 75 -7.63 27.90 -16.68
CA SER A 75 -8.27 26.63 -16.30
C SER A 75 -7.37 25.45 -16.63
N ARG A 76 -6.73 25.47 -17.81
CA ARG A 76 -5.75 24.46 -18.21
C ARG A 76 -4.57 24.39 -17.23
N ASN A 77 -3.96 25.53 -16.91
CA ASN A 77 -2.80 25.57 -16.02
C ASN A 77 -3.16 25.08 -14.61
N ILE A 78 -4.33 25.48 -14.09
CA ILE A 78 -4.82 24.98 -12.80
C ILE A 78 -5.03 23.46 -12.84
N LEU A 79 -5.64 22.92 -13.89
CA LEU A 79 -5.84 21.47 -14.01
C LEU A 79 -4.52 20.69 -14.03
N ILE A 80 -3.53 21.19 -14.77
CA ILE A 80 -2.19 20.59 -14.83
C ILE A 80 -1.57 20.57 -13.44
N GLU A 81 -1.66 21.66 -12.68
CA GLU A 81 -1.16 21.72 -11.31
C GLU A 81 -1.90 20.76 -10.36
N LEU A 82 -3.21 20.63 -10.50
CA LEU A 82 -4.04 19.72 -9.69
C LEU A 82 -3.80 18.24 -10.00
N SER A 83 -3.26 17.92 -11.18
CA SER A 83 -3.18 16.56 -11.69
C SER A 83 -2.15 15.64 -11.05
N GLU A 84 -1.40 16.13 -10.06
CA GLU A 84 -0.37 15.39 -9.33
C GLU A 84 -0.32 15.84 -7.87
N CYS A 85 -0.41 14.90 -6.92
CA CYS A 85 -0.37 15.18 -5.49
C CYS A 85 0.69 14.33 -4.76
N SER A 86 1.96 14.45 -5.15
CA SER A 86 3.09 13.69 -4.58
C SER A 86 3.17 13.63 -3.04
N GLU A 87 2.64 14.64 -2.34
CA GLU A 87 2.68 14.68 -0.87
C GLU A 87 1.89 13.52 -0.22
N VAL A 88 0.87 12.98 -0.89
CA VAL A 88 0.08 11.85 -0.35
C VAL A 88 0.78 10.50 -0.47
N GLY A 89 1.66 10.31 -1.47
CA GLY A 89 2.41 9.05 -1.64
C GLY A 89 1.53 7.84 -1.99
N LEU A 90 0.55 8.05 -2.87
CA LEU A 90 -0.37 7.03 -3.37
C LEU A 90 -0.13 6.83 -4.87
N GLY A 91 -0.09 5.57 -5.33
CA GLY A 91 0.27 5.25 -6.71
C GLY A 91 1.31 4.14 -6.84
N ASN A 92 2.07 4.16 -7.93
CA ASN A 92 3.09 3.13 -8.23
C ASN A 92 4.52 3.69 -8.32
N SER A 93 4.75 4.94 -7.90
CA SER A 93 6.08 5.54 -7.99
C SER A 93 7.06 4.91 -7.00
N LYS A 94 8.25 4.57 -7.48
CA LYS A 94 9.38 4.11 -6.64
C LYS A 94 10.13 5.27 -5.95
N THR A 95 9.69 6.51 -6.19
CA THR A 95 10.36 7.72 -5.67
C THR A 95 9.38 8.74 -5.08
N ARG A 96 8.09 8.36 -4.93
CA ARG A 96 6.98 9.23 -4.52
C ARG A 96 6.74 10.45 -5.40
N LYS A 97 7.26 10.43 -6.63
CA LYS A 97 7.08 11.48 -7.62
C LYS A 97 6.35 10.91 -8.83
N GLY A 98 5.17 11.44 -9.12
CA GLY A 98 4.51 11.25 -10.40
C GLY A 98 4.78 12.42 -11.35
N LYS A 99 4.00 12.46 -12.42
CA LYS A 99 4.10 13.45 -13.49
C LYS A 99 2.72 14.05 -13.71
N LYS A 100 2.66 15.38 -13.68
CA LYS A 100 1.48 16.14 -14.11
C LYS A 100 1.08 15.77 -15.54
N ILE A 101 -0.20 15.92 -15.85
CA ILE A 101 -0.72 15.78 -17.22
C ILE A 101 -0.14 16.87 -18.12
N GLY A 102 -0.08 16.57 -19.43
CA GLY A 102 0.30 17.56 -20.44
C GLY A 102 -0.87 18.46 -20.84
N VAL A 103 -0.54 19.55 -21.54
CA VAL A 103 -1.50 20.50 -22.12
C VAL A 103 -2.59 19.81 -22.93
N LYS A 104 -2.22 18.86 -23.79
CA LYS A 104 -3.17 18.12 -24.63
C LYS A 104 -4.24 17.40 -23.81
N THR A 105 -3.84 16.64 -22.78
CA THR A 105 -4.78 15.91 -21.92
C THR A 105 -5.63 16.87 -21.10
N ALA A 106 -5.06 17.97 -20.60
CA ALA A 106 -5.82 18.99 -19.89
C ALA A 106 -6.90 19.62 -20.79
N ASP A 107 -6.58 19.92 -22.06
CA ASP A 107 -7.55 20.39 -23.04
C ASP A 107 -8.59 19.33 -23.38
N GLU A 108 -8.22 18.07 -23.56
CA GLU A 108 -9.19 16.98 -23.80
C GLU A 108 -10.20 16.86 -22.66
N ILE A 109 -9.74 16.97 -21.40
CA ILE A 109 -10.58 16.99 -20.21
C ILE A 109 -11.54 18.21 -20.22
N LEU A 110 -11.00 19.42 -20.36
CA LEU A 110 -11.80 20.64 -20.27
C LEU A 110 -12.77 20.79 -21.45
N ASN A 111 -12.39 20.30 -22.63
CA ASN A 111 -13.27 20.28 -23.80
C ASN A 111 -14.50 19.39 -23.64
N LEU A 112 -14.54 18.46 -22.68
CA LEU A 112 -15.75 17.70 -22.38
C LEU A 112 -16.93 18.62 -22.02
N PHE A 113 -16.67 19.73 -21.32
CA PHE A 113 -17.68 20.72 -20.97
C PHE A 113 -18.23 21.45 -22.20
N LYS A 114 -17.49 21.52 -23.31
CA LYS A 114 -17.98 22.07 -24.59
C LYS A 114 -18.69 20.99 -25.42
N ALA A 115 -18.12 19.78 -25.45
CA ALA A 115 -18.54 18.71 -26.34
C ALA A 115 -19.79 17.95 -25.88
N ILE A 116 -20.03 17.86 -24.57
CA ILE A 116 -21.13 17.08 -23.99
C ILE A 116 -22.15 18.04 -23.38
N SER A 117 -23.37 18.06 -23.95
CA SER A 117 -24.42 19.01 -23.57
C SER A 117 -24.84 18.93 -22.10
N GLN A 118 -24.84 17.73 -21.53
CA GLN A 118 -25.17 17.47 -20.14
C GLN A 118 -24.09 18.05 -19.22
N LEU A 119 -22.81 17.84 -19.53
CA LEU A 119 -21.70 18.41 -18.77
C LEU A 119 -21.64 19.94 -18.90
N HIS A 120 -21.95 20.49 -20.07
CA HIS A 120 -22.05 21.92 -20.29
C HIS A 120 -23.07 22.58 -19.34
N THR A 121 -24.18 21.90 -19.05
CA THR A 121 -25.32 22.47 -18.32
C THR A 121 -25.34 22.12 -16.85
N GLN A 122 -24.94 20.89 -16.49
CA GLN A 122 -25.06 20.33 -15.14
C GLN A 122 -23.70 20.03 -14.50
N GLY A 123 -22.65 19.87 -15.31
CA GLY A 123 -21.36 19.34 -14.86
C GLY A 123 -21.43 17.86 -14.50
N PHE A 124 -20.34 17.37 -13.90
CA PHE A 124 -20.23 16.02 -13.37
C PHE A 124 -21.04 15.86 -12.07
N GLN A 125 -21.58 14.66 -11.85
CA GLN A 125 -22.13 14.26 -10.53
C GLN A 125 -21.14 13.41 -9.74
N HIS A 126 -20.40 12.55 -10.44
CA HIS A 126 -19.25 11.80 -9.96
C HIS A 126 -18.07 12.18 -10.86
N PHE A 127 -17.02 12.74 -10.28
CA PHE A 127 -15.88 13.24 -11.07
C PHE A 127 -15.13 12.11 -11.79
N GLU A 128 -15.03 10.96 -11.14
CA GLU A 128 -14.30 9.78 -11.58
C GLU A 128 -14.82 9.17 -12.88
N GLU A 129 -16.03 9.51 -13.34
CA GLU A 129 -16.54 9.07 -14.66
C GLU A 129 -15.71 9.63 -15.83
N ILE A 130 -14.89 10.66 -15.61
CA ILE A 130 -13.99 11.23 -16.61
C ILE A 130 -13.06 10.19 -17.24
N GLN A 131 -12.69 9.13 -16.51
CA GLN A 131 -11.87 8.03 -17.04
C GLN A 131 -12.59 7.18 -18.12
N LEU A 132 -13.91 7.33 -18.23
CA LEU A 132 -14.77 6.74 -19.26
C LEU A 132 -14.94 7.67 -20.47
N LEU A 133 -14.37 8.88 -20.40
CA LEU A 133 -14.51 9.92 -21.42
C LEU A 133 -13.18 10.43 -21.95
N VAL A 134 -12.06 10.24 -21.26
CA VAL A 134 -10.75 10.75 -21.67
C VAL A 134 -9.72 9.63 -21.61
N ASP A 135 -8.87 9.55 -22.64
CA ASP A 135 -7.79 8.59 -22.64
C ASP A 135 -6.64 9.05 -21.73
N ASN A 136 -5.83 8.11 -21.23
CA ASN A 136 -4.74 8.41 -20.28
C ASN A 136 -5.18 9.07 -18.96
N VAL A 137 -6.47 9.08 -18.65
CA VAL A 137 -7.01 9.38 -17.33
C VAL A 137 -7.47 8.08 -16.68
N SER A 138 -6.90 7.76 -15.54
CA SER A 138 -7.19 6.53 -14.78
C SER A 138 -7.10 6.80 -13.29
N LYS A 139 -7.19 5.74 -12.48
CA LYS A 139 -7.16 5.77 -11.00
C LYS A 139 -6.12 6.70 -10.37
N ASP A 140 -4.93 6.79 -10.95
CA ASP A 140 -3.85 7.68 -10.51
C ASP A 140 -4.29 9.16 -10.55
N ARG A 141 -4.74 9.61 -11.72
CA ARG A 141 -5.20 10.98 -11.96
C ARG A 141 -6.49 11.31 -11.20
N ILE A 142 -7.40 10.34 -11.07
CA ILE A 142 -8.61 10.54 -10.25
C ILE A 142 -8.21 10.81 -8.79
N SER A 143 -7.32 9.98 -8.24
CA SER A 143 -6.82 10.12 -6.87
C SER A 143 -6.07 11.44 -6.67
N ASP A 144 -5.13 11.77 -7.56
CA ASP A 144 -4.32 12.99 -7.47
C ASP A 144 -5.16 14.25 -7.53
N ILE A 145 -6.06 14.35 -8.52
CA ILE A 145 -6.93 15.53 -8.68
C ILE A 145 -7.83 15.67 -7.46
N SER A 146 -8.40 14.57 -6.99
CA SER A 146 -9.24 14.57 -5.78
C SER A 146 -8.45 15.07 -4.58
N CYS A 147 -7.28 14.50 -4.30
CA CYS A 147 -6.41 14.92 -3.19
C CYS A 147 -6.00 16.39 -3.30
N SER A 148 -5.64 16.86 -4.50
CA SER A 148 -5.26 18.26 -4.74
C SER A 148 -6.42 19.22 -4.49
N LEU A 149 -7.64 18.86 -4.88
CA LEU A 149 -8.85 19.68 -4.68
C LEU A 149 -9.24 19.79 -3.20
N ILE A 150 -9.04 18.74 -2.41
CA ILE A 150 -9.31 18.75 -0.95
C ILE A 150 -8.04 18.86 -0.10
N LYS A 151 -6.92 19.31 -0.69
CA LYS A 151 -5.60 19.31 -0.02
C LYS A 151 -5.59 20.09 1.29
N SER A 152 -6.32 21.21 1.36
CA SER A 152 -6.46 22.00 2.59
C SER A 152 -7.04 21.17 3.73
N PHE A 153 -8.08 20.37 3.47
CA PHE A 153 -8.66 19.47 4.46
C PHE A 153 -7.67 18.39 4.89
N LEU A 154 -6.96 17.80 3.93
CA LEU A 154 -5.97 16.76 4.19
C LEU A 154 -4.79 17.27 5.04
N ILE A 155 -4.41 18.54 4.89
CA ILE A 155 -3.40 19.20 5.74
C ILE A 155 -3.90 19.26 7.19
N ASP A 156 -5.13 19.75 7.42
CA ASP A 156 -5.71 19.82 8.77
C ASP A 156 -5.84 18.42 9.39
N TYR A 157 -6.32 17.45 8.61
CA TYR A 157 -6.38 16.05 9.02
C TYR A 157 -4.99 15.51 9.41
N THR A 158 -3.97 15.80 8.59
CA THR A 158 -2.59 15.37 8.86
C THR A 158 -2.07 15.95 10.16
N ILE A 159 -2.27 17.26 10.38
CA ILE A 159 -1.83 17.94 11.62
C ILE A 159 -2.49 17.30 12.84
N ASP A 160 -3.81 17.10 12.81
CA ASP A 160 -4.56 16.46 13.90
C ASP A 160 -4.05 15.05 14.23
N GLN A 161 -3.84 14.21 13.22
CA GLN A 161 -3.35 12.84 13.42
C GLN A 161 -1.90 12.82 13.93
N CYS A 162 -1.03 13.68 13.38
CA CYS A 162 0.34 13.78 13.84
C CYS A 162 0.44 14.26 15.28
N GLN A 163 -0.37 15.23 15.70
CA GLN A 163 -0.42 15.70 17.08
C GLN A 163 -0.88 14.60 18.04
N LYS A 164 -1.91 13.84 17.69
CA LYS A 164 -2.42 12.70 18.50
C LYS A 164 -1.37 11.61 18.71
N LEU A 165 -0.58 11.33 17.68
CA LEU A 165 0.41 10.25 17.65
C LEU A 165 1.84 10.71 17.98
N ASN A 166 2.02 11.99 18.33
CA ASN A 166 3.33 12.60 18.57
C ASN A 166 4.32 12.45 17.39
N ILE A 167 3.81 12.47 16.15
CA ILE A 167 4.64 12.53 14.95
C ILE A 167 5.17 13.97 14.82
N PRO A 168 6.49 14.18 14.68
CA PRO A 168 7.07 15.51 14.55
C PRO A 168 6.54 16.27 13.33
N LEU A 169 6.18 17.54 13.56
CA LEU A 169 5.75 18.48 12.53
C LEU A 169 6.84 19.55 12.32
N GLU A 170 7.22 19.80 11.08
CA GLU A 170 8.13 20.88 10.71
C GLU A 170 7.42 21.88 9.80
N LYS A 171 7.85 23.15 9.87
CA LYS A 171 7.31 24.23 9.04
C LYS A 171 7.65 23.99 7.56
N CYS A 172 6.68 24.10 6.67
CA CYS A 172 6.89 23.89 5.24
C CYS A 172 5.93 24.70 4.36
N LEU A 173 6.21 24.68 3.05
CA LEU A 173 5.41 25.35 2.02
C LEU A 173 4.74 24.29 1.15
N VAL A 174 3.44 24.45 0.88
CA VAL A 174 2.65 23.50 0.08
C VAL A 174 1.78 24.27 -0.93
N PRO A 175 1.69 23.82 -2.19
CA PRO A 175 0.77 24.40 -3.15
C PRO A 175 -0.67 23.96 -2.86
N ILE A 176 -1.58 24.92 -2.71
CA ILE A 176 -3.00 24.71 -2.46
C ILE A 176 -3.82 25.43 -3.52
N TYR A 177 -4.91 24.80 -3.97
CA TYR A 177 -5.87 25.44 -4.85
C TYR A 177 -6.77 26.41 -4.08
N ASP A 178 -6.61 27.70 -4.36
CA ASP A 178 -7.48 28.76 -3.86
C ASP A 178 -8.65 28.95 -4.82
N TYR A 179 -9.73 28.20 -4.58
CA TYR A 179 -10.94 28.24 -5.40
C TYR A 179 -11.68 29.59 -5.35
N LYS A 180 -11.41 30.44 -4.34
CA LYS A 180 -12.02 31.77 -4.22
C LYS A 180 -11.40 32.74 -5.22
N ASN A 181 -10.08 32.68 -5.35
CA ASN A 181 -9.31 33.53 -6.26
C ASN A 181 -8.96 32.83 -7.58
N PHE A 182 -9.39 31.58 -7.75
CA PHE A 182 -9.16 30.75 -8.93
C PHE A 182 -7.66 30.69 -9.32
N LYS A 183 -6.81 30.30 -8.37
CA LYS A 183 -5.37 30.18 -8.58
C LYS A 183 -4.74 29.14 -7.66
N ILE A 184 -3.57 28.65 -8.02
CA ILE A 184 -2.71 27.90 -7.09
C ILE A 184 -1.93 28.91 -6.24
N LYS A 185 -2.05 28.81 -4.92
CA LYS A 185 -1.26 29.60 -3.97
C LYS A 185 -0.31 28.68 -3.22
N THR A 186 0.87 29.19 -2.87
CA THR A 186 1.73 28.51 -1.89
C THR A 186 1.30 28.96 -0.50
N GLU A 187 1.02 27.99 0.38
CA GLU A 187 0.63 28.24 1.76
C GLU A 187 1.69 27.70 2.71
N GLU A 188 1.89 28.44 3.80
CA GLU A 188 2.82 28.06 4.86
C GLU A 188 2.06 27.32 5.96
N THR A 189 2.52 26.11 6.31
CA THR A 189 1.87 25.25 7.29
C THR A 189 2.90 24.38 8.02
N PHE A 190 2.43 23.43 8.84
CA PHE A 190 3.24 22.44 9.55
C PHE A 190 2.83 21.04 9.14
N LEU A 191 3.75 20.25 8.61
CA LEU A 191 3.51 18.87 8.19
C LEU A 191 4.66 17.97 8.62
N PRO A 192 4.44 16.65 8.73
CA PRO A 192 5.55 15.71 8.81
C PRO A 192 6.35 15.80 7.51
N LEU A 193 7.68 15.87 7.64
CA LEU A 193 8.58 15.92 6.50
C LEU A 193 9.31 14.60 6.36
N ASN A 194 9.54 14.21 5.11
CA ASN A 194 10.48 13.15 4.81
C ASN A 194 11.86 13.52 5.38
N PRO A 195 12.45 12.70 6.25
CA PRO A 195 13.69 13.04 6.95
C PRO A 195 14.91 13.14 6.04
N VAL A 196 14.87 12.51 4.86
CA VAL A 196 15.99 12.48 3.92
C VAL A 196 15.89 13.64 2.93
N ASN A 197 14.75 13.79 2.26
CA ASN A 197 14.60 14.75 1.16
C ASN A 197 13.77 15.99 1.52
N LYS A 198 13.27 16.07 2.76
CA LYS A 198 12.47 17.17 3.32
C LYS A 198 11.17 17.48 2.57
N GLN A 199 10.68 16.54 1.77
CA GLN A 199 9.37 16.67 1.13
C GLN A 199 8.23 16.56 2.15
N PRO A 200 7.19 17.41 2.06
CA PRO A 200 6.00 17.29 2.90
C PRO A 200 5.27 15.97 2.67
N ILE A 201 4.73 15.42 3.75
CA ILE A 201 3.91 14.21 3.74
C ILE A 201 2.51 14.60 4.21
N ILE A 202 1.51 14.18 3.43
CA ILE A 202 0.09 14.35 3.74
C ILE A 202 -0.49 12.95 3.99
N LEU A 203 -1.24 12.81 5.08
CA LEU A 203 -1.88 11.56 5.48
C LEU A 203 -3.28 11.45 4.85
N THR A 204 -3.65 10.24 4.45
CA THR A 204 -4.91 9.97 3.76
C THR A 204 -5.74 8.93 4.53
N PRO A 205 -7.03 9.19 4.83
CA PRO A 205 -7.89 8.23 5.51
C PRO A 205 -8.02 6.90 4.77
N LYS A 206 -7.80 5.78 5.46
CA LYS A 206 -7.91 4.41 4.91
C LYS A 206 -9.28 4.13 4.32
N ARG A 207 -10.32 4.69 4.93
CA ARG A 207 -11.72 4.51 4.51
C ARG A 207 -12.02 5.05 3.10
N TRP A 208 -11.11 5.80 2.49
CA TRP A 208 -11.23 6.32 1.12
C TRP A 208 -10.45 5.52 0.08
N LEU A 209 -9.68 4.51 0.50
CA LEU A 209 -8.68 3.89 -0.36
C LEU A 209 -9.21 2.65 -1.09
N LYS A 210 -8.88 2.54 -2.37
CA LYS A 210 -9.09 1.34 -3.21
C LYS A 210 -7.91 1.03 -4.12
N TYR A 211 -7.79 -0.21 -4.57
CA TYR A 211 -6.85 -0.61 -5.63
C TYR A 211 -7.27 -0.07 -7.00
N VAL A 212 -8.59 0.00 -7.22
CA VAL A 212 -9.26 0.55 -8.40
C VAL A 212 -10.54 1.24 -7.93
N PRO A 213 -10.82 2.48 -8.36
CA PRO A 213 -12.05 3.20 -8.02
C PRO A 213 -13.31 2.41 -8.39
N TRP A 214 -14.41 2.64 -7.65
CA TRP A 214 -15.67 1.93 -7.84
C TRP A 214 -16.22 2.08 -9.25
N ILE A 215 -16.22 3.32 -9.76
CA ILE A 215 -16.44 3.63 -11.16
C ILE A 215 -15.08 3.51 -11.84
N ASN A 216 -14.96 2.58 -12.78
CA ASN A 216 -13.74 2.42 -13.56
C ASN A 216 -14.01 1.86 -14.96
N TYR A 217 -13.03 2.05 -15.84
CA TYR A 217 -13.18 1.64 -17.24
C TYR A 217 -13.30 0.12 -17.43
N ASP A 218 -12.53 -0.68 -16.69
CA ASP A 218 -12.52 -2.13 -16.89
C ASP A 218 -13.87 -2.74 -16.50
N ASP A 219 -14.45 -2.29 -15.38
CA ASP A 219 -15.80 -2.65 -14.95
C ASP A 219 -16.85 -2.17 -15.95
N PHE A 220 -16.79 -0.90 -16.35
CA PHE A 220 -17.69 -0.35 -17.37
C PHE A 220 -17.66 -1.19 -18.65
N PHE A 221 -16.48 -1.51 -19.16
CA PHE A 221 -16.33 -2.22 -20.42
C PHE A 221 -16.82 -3.67 -20.33
N HIS A 222 -16.34 -4.43 -19.34
CA HIS A 222 -16.60 -5.87 -19.25
C HIS A 222 -17.96 -6.20 -18.63
N ASN A 223 -18.42 -5.42 -17.66
CA ASN A 223 -19.62 -5.74 -16.89
C ASN A 223 -20.86 -4.95 -17.33
N TYR A 224 -20.70 -3.88 -18.10
CA TYR A 224 -21.83 -3.09 -18.57
C TYR A 224 -21.87 -2.96 -20.10
N TYR A 225 -20.82 -2.45 -20.73
CA TYR A 225 -20.80 -2.21 -22.18
C TYR A 225 -21.01 -3.51 -22.97
N ILE A 226 -20.17 -4.53 -22.76
CA ILE A 226 -20.28 -5.82 -23.48
C ILE A 226 -21.59 -6.56 -23.13
N LYS A 227 -22.08 -6.44 -21.89
CA LYS A 227 -23.23 -7.23 -21.43
C LYS A 227 -24.58 -6.60 -21.79
N ASP A 228 -24.67 -5.28 -21.74
CA ASP A 228 -25.95 -4.56 -21.81
C ASP A 228 -26.05 -3.62 -23.02
N VAL A 229 -24.93 -3.10 -23.53
CA VAL A 229 -24.91 -2.13 -24.65
C VAL A 229 -24.62 -2.83 -25.98
N ASP A 230 -23.52 -3.55 -26.08
CA ASP A 230 -23.08 -4.26 -27.29
C ASP A 230 -22.88 -5.76 -27.01
N LYS A 231 -23.99 -6.49 -26.97
CA LYS A 231 -24.05 -7.93 -26.65
C LYS A 231 -23.33 -8.84 -27.64
N HIS A 232 -23.01 -8.33 -28.82
CA HIS A 232 -22.33 -9.06 -29.89
C HIS A 232 -20.97 -8.46 -30.20
N TYR A 233 -20.36 -7.80 -29.21
CA TYR A 233 -19.07 -7.15 -29.33
C TYR A 233 -18.05 -8.03 -30.06
N ASP A 234 -17.65 -7.60 -31.26
CA ASP A 234 -16.83 -8.38 -32.19
C ASP A 234 -15.32 -8.18 -32.01
N GLY A 235 -14.94 -7.45 -30.96
CA GLY A 235 -13.55 -7.13 -30.66
C GLY A 235 -12.98 -5.93 -31.42
N LYS A 236 -13.78 -5.27 -32.28
CA LYS A 236 -13.25 -4.20 -33.13
C LYS A 236 -12.98 -2.88 -32.41
N PHE A 237 -13.70 -2.55 -31.34
CA PHE A 237 -13.51 -1.27 -30.66
C PHE A 237 -12.36 -1.28 -29.64
N ASN A 238 -11.27 -0.60 -29.97
CA ASN A 238 -10.24 -0.31 -28.97
C ASN A 238 -10.74 0.73 -27.95
N ARG A 239 -9.97 0.93 -26.87
CA ARG A 239 -10.29 1.89 -25.81
C ARG A 239 -10.67 3.27 -26.34
N VAL A 240 -9.92 3.80 -27.30
CA VAL A 240 -10.16 5.15 -27.85
C VAL A 240 -11.51 5.24 -28.55
N GLU A 241 -11.91 4.18 -29.26
CA GLU A 241 -13.21 4.12 -29.95
C GLU A 241 -14.37 4.02 -28.95
N ILE A 242 -14.21 3.27 -27.86
CA ILE A 242 -15.21 3.22 -26.79
C ILE A 242 -15.35 4.57 -26.10
N LEU A 243 -14.25 5.25 -25.80
CA LEU A 243 -14.28 6.61 -25.24
C LEU A 243 -14.96 7.60 -26.21
N ASN A 244 -14.72 7.49 -27.51
CA ASN A 244 -15.44 8.25 -28.54
C ASN A 244 -16.94 7.95 -28.52
N PHE A 245 -17.31 6.67 -28.48
CA PHE A 245 -18.72 6.25 -28.38
C PHE A 245 -19.37 6.85 -27.13
N ASN A 246 -18.70 6.77 -25.97
CA ASN A 246 -19.20 7.29 -24.70
C ASN A 246 -19.45 8.81 -24.76
N ARG A 247 -18.56 9.58 -25.41
CA ARG A 247 -18.75 11.03 -25.60
C ARG A 247 -19.98 11.36 -26.44
N HIS A 248 -20.30 10.55 -27.45
CA HIS A 248 -21.49 10.73 -28.29
C HIS A 248 -22.77 10.16 -27.66
N ASN A 249 -22.64 9.22 -26.72
CA ASN A 249 -23.74 8.49 -26.08
C ASN A 249 -23.66 8.62 -24.56
N TYR A 250 -23.52 9.83 -24.05
CA TYR A 250 -23.25 10.09 -22.63
C TYR A 250 -24.37 9.59 -21.69
N ASN A 251 -25.60 9.43 -22.19
CA ASN A 251 -26.70 8.78 -21.47
C ASN A 251 -26.41 7.31 -21.08
N VAL A 252 -25.56 6.61 -21.83
CA VAL A 252 -25.08 5.26 -21.49
C VAL A 252 -24.21 5.30 -20.23
N ILE A 253 -23.33 6.31 -20.12
CA ILE A 253 -22.54 6.54 -18.90
C ILE A 253 -23.48 6.83 -17.73
N GLN A 254 -24.41 7.77 -17.88
CA GLN A 254 -25.35 8.11 -16.78
C GLN A 254 -26.14 6.90 -16.29
N SER A 255 -26.53 6.01 -17.20
CA SER A 255 -27.23 4.76 -16.87
C SER A 255 -26.33 3.81 -16.07
N TYR A 256 -25.07 3.64 -16.48
CA TYR A 256 -24.06 2.89 -15.71
C TYR A 256 -23.84 3.48 -14.31
N ILE A 257 -23.66 4.79 -14.20
CA ILE A 257 -23.45 5.47 -12.91
C ILE A 257 -24.64 5.26 -11.98
N THR A 258 -25.87 5.40 -12.48
CA THR A 258 -27.09 5.13 -11.71
C THR A 258 -27.15 3.68 -11.20
N LEU A 259 -26.64 2.71 -11.97
CA LEU A 259 -26.55 1.32 -11.52
C LEU A 259 -25.49 1.17 -10.42
N LYS A 260 -24.32 1.80 -10.56
CA LYS A 260 -23.25 1.79 -9.56
C LYS A 260 -23.66 2.46 -8.25
N GLU A 261 -24.49 3.50 -8.32
CA GLU A 261 -25.14 4.09 -7.14
C GLU A 261 -26.11 3.14 -6.46
N LYS A 262 -26.85 2.32 -7.21
CA LYS A 262 -27.77 1.33 -6.61
C LYS A 262 -27.02 0.11 -6.04
N ASP A 263 -25.93 -0.29 -6.68
CA ASP A 263 -25.14 -1.48 -6.36
C ASP A 263 -24.00 -1.22 -5.37
N ASN A 264 -24.17 -0.25 -4.46
CA ASN A 264 -23.09 0.16 -3.55
C ASN A 264 -23.11 -0.56 -2.19
N LYS A 265 -24.05 -1.48 -1.95
CA LYS A 265 -24.31 -2.03 -0.61
C LYS A 265 -23.09 -2.76 -0.03
N GLU A 266 -22.40 -3.52 -0.87
CA GLU A 266 -21.19 -4.27 -0.50
C GLU A 266 -19.90 -3.46 -0.69
N LEU A 267 -20.00 -2.22 -1.18
CA LEU A 267 -18.83 -1.41 -1.44
C LEU A 267 -18.14 -1.02 -0.12
N THR A 268 -16.89 -1.44 0.04
CA THR A 268 -16.00 -1.02 1.12
C THR A 268 -14.68 -0.49 0.57
N ASN A 269 -13.92 0.18 1.44
CA ASN A 269 -12.51 0.43 1.17
C ASN A 269 -11.75 -0.90 1.08
N ASP A 270 -10.66 -0.89 0.32
CA ASP A 270 -9.79 -2.06 0.24
C ASP A 270 -8.85 -2.07 1.46
N PRO A 271 -8.49 -3.25 1.97
CA PRO A 271 -7.50 -3.34 3.03
C PRO A 271 -6.11 -2.97 2.47
N LEU A 272 -5.27 -2.35 3.29
CA LEU A 272 -3.88 -2.07 2.92
C LEU A 272 -3.08 -3.36 2.67
N PHE A 273 -3.46 -4.44 3.35
CA PHE A 273 -2.91 -5.77 3.20
C PHE A 273 -4.04 -6.81 3.16
N THR A 274 -4.02 -7.70 2.16
CA THR A 274 -4.99 -8.80 2.07
C THR A 274 -4.30 -10.11 2.49
N GLN A 275 -4.75 -10.73 3.59
CA GLN A 275 -4.32 -12.08 3.96
C GLN A 275 -4.78 -13.09 2.88
N ILE A 276 -3.96 -14.10 2.59
CA ILE A 276 -4.45 -15.20 1.75
C ILE A 276 -5.56 -15.98 2.49
N PRO A 277 -6.59 -16.47 1.77
CA PRO A 277 -7.60 -17.33 2.36
C PRO A 277 -6.99 -18.56 3.05
N VAL A 278 -7.59 -19.00 4.17
CA VAL A 278 -7.10 -20.14 4.99
C VAL A 278 -6.87 -21.40 4.15
N LEU A 279 -7.79 -21.73 3.24
CA LEU A 279 -7.67 -22.88 2.34
C LEU A 279 -6.47 -22.78 1.40
N SER A 280 -6.13 -21.58 0.94
CA SER A 280 -4.94 -21.33 0.13
C SER A 280 -3.66 -21.49 0.95
N SER A 281 -3.65 -21.06 2.22
CA SER A 281 -2.53 -21.26 3.14
C SER A 281 -2.20 -22.75 3.34
N LYS A 282 -3.22 -23.59 3.60
CA LYS A 282 -3.05 -25.05 3.76
C LYS A 282 -2.44 -25.72 2.54
N ARG A 283 -2.92 -25.37 1.34
CA ARG A 283 -2.38 -25.89 0.08
C ARG A 283 -0.92 -25.48 -0.10
N LYS A 284 -0.57 -24.22 0.18
CA LYS A 284 0.81 -23.72 0.09
C LYS A 284 1.73 -24.42 1.07
N ILE A 285 1.36 -24.56 2.34
CA ILE A 285 2.15 -25.32 3.33
C ILE A 285 2.34 -26.76 2.87
N SER A 286 1.30 -27.45 2.38
CA SER A 286 1.45 -28.80 1.85
C SER A 286 2.40 -28.87 0.65
N SER A 287 2.41 -27.86 -0.22
CA SER A 287 3.35 -27.78 -1.35
C SER A 287 4.77 -27.58 -0.86
N ILE A 288 5.00 -26.67 0.10
CA ILE A 288 6.30 -26.42 0.72
C ILE A 288 6.89 -27.71 1.29
N LEU A 289 6.10 -28.45 2.08
CA LEU A 289 6.54 -29.69 2.73
C LEU A 289 6.89 -30.81 1.73
N LYS A 290 6.33 -30.78 0.52
CA LYS A 290 6.60 -31.77 -0.54
C LYS A 290 7.83 -31.44 -1.38
N LEU A 291 8.31 -30.20 -1.35
CA LEU A 291 9.48 -29.80 -2.14
C LEU A 291 10.75 -30.53 -1.66
N PRO A 292 11.62 -30.97 -2.58
CA PRO A 292 12.92 -31.52 -2.20
C PRO A 292 13.82 -30.43 -1.61
N THR A 293 14.76 -30.83 -0.76
CA THR A 293 15.80 -29.92 -0.23
C THR A 293 16.88 -29.66 -1.28
N GLY A 294 17.48 -28.46 -1.25
CA GLY A 294 18.54 -28.07 -2.17
C GLY A 294 18.02 -27.30 -3.38
N LYS A 295 18.83 -27.24 -4.44
CA LYS A 295 18.58 -26.42 -5.65
C LYS A 295 18.11 -27.21 -6.86
N THR A 296 17.93 -28.52 -6.72
CA THR A 296 17.46 -29.38 -7.83
C THR A 296 16.08 -28.91 -8.29
N ASP A 297 15.90 -28.82 -9.61
CA ASP A 297 14.63 -28.41 -10.24
C ASP A 297 14.07 -27.05 -9.75
N ASN A 298 14.94 -26.12 -9.36
CA ASN A 298 14.58 -24.82 -8.78
C ASN A 298 13.79 -24.90 -7.45
N ALA A 299 13.89 -26.02 -6.73
CA ALA A 299 13.15 -26.21 -5.48
C ALA A 299 13.46 -25.18 -4.39
N ASP A 300 14.67 -24.59 -4.38
CA ASP A 300 15.01 -23.48 -3.47
C ASP A 300 14.21 -22.22 -3.77
N ARG A 301 14.03 -21.89 -5.05
CA ARG A 301 13.23 -20.75 -5.48
C ARG A 301 11.75 -20.97 -5.20
N ASP A 302 11.23 -22.16 -5.52
CA ASP A 302 9.82 -22.48 -5.26
C ASP A 302 9.53 -22.49 -3.76
N TYR A 303 10.49 -22.96 -2.94
CA TYR A 303 10.40 -22.89 -1.48
C TYR A 303 10.33 -21.45 -1.00
N GLU A 304 11.24 -20.59 -1.46
CA GLU A 304 11.25 -19.16 -1.13
C GLU A 304 9.93 -18.48 -1.52
N ASP A 305 9.48 -18.63 -2.76
CA ASP A 305 8.26 -18.00 -3.29
C ASP A 305 7.01 -18.42 -2.50
N LEU A 306 6.90 -19.70 -2.13
CA LEU A 306 5.79 -20.19 -1.31
C LEU A 306 5.89 -19.74 0.15
N MET A 307 7.10 -19.74 0.73
CA MET A 307 7.33 -19.29 2.12
C MET A 307 7.01 -17.82 2.30
N VAL A 308 7.40 -16.97 1.34
CA VAL A 308 7.06 -15.52 1.33
C VAL A 308 5.55 -15.36 1.49
N GLN A 309 4.77 -15.94 0.56
CA GLN A 309 3.32 -15.80 0.55
C GLN A 309 2.67 -16.36 1.81
N THR A 310 3.21 -17.47 2.32
CA THR A 310 2.70 -18.14 3.52
C THR A 310 2.97 -17.31 4.77
N MET A 311 4.21 -16.86 4.99
CA MET A 311 4.62 -16.12 6.17
C MET A 311 3.96 -14.73 6.24
N SER A 312 3.88 -14.01 5.12
CA SER A 312 3.18 -12.72 5.05
C SER A 312 1.71 -12.81 5.48
N SER A 313 1.10 -13.98 5.29
CA SER A 313 -0.29 -14.21 5.70
C SER A 313 -0.41 -14.72 7.14
N LEU A 314 0.43 -15.68 7.54
CA LEU A 314 0.38 -16.30 8.87
C LEU A 314 0.73 -15.31 9.99
N LEU A 315 1.61 -14.34 9.71
CA LEU A 315 2.09 -13.41 10.72
C LEU A 315 1.30 -12.10 10.78
N TYR A 316 0.42 -11.83 9.81
CA TYR A 316 -0.49 -10.69 9.86
C TYR A 316 -1.60 -10.93 10.91
N PRO A 317 -2.03 -9.89 11.67
CA PRO A 317 -1.61 -8.49 11.60
C PRO A 317 -0.41 -8.14 12.51
N HIS A 318 0.12 -9.12 13.23
CA HIS A 318 1.16 -8.86 14.23
C HIS A 318 2.51 -8.46 13.64
N LEU A 319 2.80 -8.84 12.40
CA LEU A 319 4.01 -8.43 11.69
C LEU A 319 3.62 -8.00 10.28
N ASP A 320 3.78 -6.71 10.00
CA ASP A 320 3.55 -6.14 8.67
C ASP A 320 4.71 -6.49 7.75
N PHE A 321 4.41 -7.04 6.57
CA PHE A 321 5.43 -7.45 5.63
C PHE A 321 6.03 -6.24 4.91
N ALA A 322 7.35 -6.05 5.04
CA ALA A 322 8.03 -4.87 4.53
C ALA A 322 8.35 -4.96 3.03
N LYS A 323 8.69 -6.14 2.50
CA LYS A 323 9.16 -6.24 1.12
C LYS A 323 8.97 -7.61 0.48
N GLU A 324 8.27 -7.64 -0.66
CA GLU A 324 8.42 -8.67 -1.69
C GLU A 324 9.43 -8.17 -2.74
N GLN A 325 10.42 -9.00 -3.08
CA GLN A 325 11.36 -8.96 -4.24
C GLN A 325 12.86 -8.71 -3.98
N SER A 326 13.65 -9.55 -4.66
CA SER A 326 14.75 -9.08 -5.49
C SER A 326 14.69 -9.68 -6.90
N ARG A 327 14.84 -8.82 -7.91
CA ARG A 327 16.12 -8.73 -8.62
C ARG A 327 16.52 -7.25 -8.68
N THR A 328 17.74 -6.96 -8.25
CA THR A 328 18.47 -5.72 -8.57
C THR A 328 19.68 -6.10 -9.39
N ASP A 329 20.05 -5.22 -10.34
CA ASP A 329 21.08 -5.39 -11.38
C ASP A 329 22.53 -5.54 -10.88
N SER A 330 22.77 -5.65 -9.57
CA SER A 330 24.10 -5.70 -8.95
C SER A 330 24.52 -7.09 -8.44
N GLY A 331 23.76 -8.15 -8.71
CA GLY A 331 24.23 -9.53 -8.57
C GLY A 331 24.65 -9.99 -7.15
N THR A 332 24.36 -9.22 -6.11
CA THR A 332 24.73 -9.54 -4.71
C THR A 332 23.47 -9.58 -3.84
N GLN A 333 22.94 -10.79 -3.70
CA GLN A 333 21.95 -11.34 -2.77
C GLN A 333 21.08 -10.35 -1.96
N ILE A 334 19.76 -10.37 -2.21
CA ILE A 334 18.75 -9.97 -1.22
C ILE A 334 17.64 -11.04 -1.23
N ARG A 335 17.66 -11.96 -0.26
CA ARG A 335 16.68 -13.05 -0.12
C ARG A 335 16.34 -13.29 1.36
N ASP A 336 15.78 -12.26 2.00
CA ASP A 336 15.27 -12.35 3.37
C ASP A 336 13.86 -11.76 3.45
N LEU A 337 12.98 -12.40 4.21
CA LEU A 337 11.69 -11.82 4.57
C LEU A 337 11.94 -10.78 5.66
N ILE A 338 11.48 -9.56 5.45
CA ILE A 338 11.60 -8.49 6.43
C ILE A 338 10.20 -8.10 6.87
N PHE A 339 10.01 -8.06 8.18
CA PHE A 339 8.76 -7.63 8.79
C PHE A 339 9.01 -6.42 9.70
N TYR A 340 8.07 -5.50 9.79
CA TYR A 340 8.12 -4.43 10.78
C TYR A 340 7.72 -4.99 12.15
N ASN A 341 8.56 -4.75 13.15
CA ASN A 341 8.21 -5.05 14.53
C ASN A 341 7.45 -3.86 15.11
N ASN A 342 6.17 -4.08 15.30
CA ASN A 342 5.22 -3.09 15.75
C ASN A 342 4.79 -3.29 17.22
N ARG A 343 5.45 -4.19 17.96
CA ARG A 343 5.21 -4.44 19.38
C ARG A 343 3.77 -4.86 19.75
N SER A 344 2.96 -5.27 18.78
CA SER A 344 1.55 -5.67 18.98
C SER A 344 1.33 -6.92 19.82
N PHE A 345 2.41 -7.66 20.09
CA PHE A 345 2.40 -8.90 20.86
C PHE A 345 3.49 -8.81 21.92
N ASP A 346 3.29 -9.38 23.10
CA ASP A 346 4.23 -9.25 24.21
C ASP A 346 5.67 -9.67 23.84
N PHE A 347 5.80 -10.79 23.13
CA PHE A 347 7.06 -11.26 22.55
C PHE A 347 7.69 -10.25 21.59
N LEU A 348 6.88 -9.57 20.77
CA LEU A 348 7.36 -8.55 19.84
C LEU A 348 7.88 -7.31 20.56
N SER A 349 7.22 -6.91 21.65
CA SER A 349 7.74 -5.87 22.54
C SER A 349 9.05 -6.30 23.20
N ASP A 350 9.13 -7.52 23.72
CA ASP A 350 10.33 -8.03 24.38
C ASP A 350 11.55 -8.00 23.45
N ILE A 351 11.40 -8.45 22.20
CA ILE A 351 12.51 -8.43 21.23
C ILE A 351 12.82 -7.02 20.72
N TYR A 352 11.83 -6.13 20.68
CA TYR A 352 12.05 -4.72 20.36
C TYR A 352 12.96 -4.09 21.41
N ASP A 353 12.61 -4.25 22.69
CA ASP A 353 13.32 -3.61 23.80
C ASP A 353 14.66 -4.29 24.11
N SER A 354 14.74 -5.62 24.03
CA SER A 354 15.95 -6.37 24.40
C SER A 354 17.01 -6.43 23.31
N TYR A 355 16.59 -6.36 22.04
CA TYR A 355 17.47 -6.56 20.90
C TYR A 355 17.44 -5.41 19.89
N ASP A 356 16.76 -4.30 20.18
CA ASP A 356 16.61 -3.16 19.27
C ASP A 356 15.99 -3.57 17.91
N SER A 357 15.18 -4.64 17.91
CA SER A 357 14.64 -5.22 16.68
C SER A 357 13.41 -4.45 16.21
N ARG A 358 13.65 -3.35 15.49
CA ARG A 358 12.60 -2.58 14.79
C ARG A 358 12.08 -3.27 13.54
N GLN A 359 12.95 -4.03 12.89
CA GLN A 359 12.61 -4.88 11.75
C GLN A 359 13.11 -6.30 12.04
N LEU A 360 12.27 -7.28 11.81
CA LEU A 360 12.58 -8.69 11.95
C LEU A 360 13.05 -9.25 10.62
N VAL A 361 14.24 -9.86 10.60
CA VAL A 361 14.78 -10.57 9.43
C VAL A 361 14.52 -12.07 9.59
N ILE A 362 13.89 -12.68 8.59
CA ILE A 362 13.72 -14.13 8.48
C ILE A 362 14.45 -14.61 7.22
N GLU A 363 15.55 -15.33 7.43
CA GLU A 363 16.33 -15.98 6.38
C GLU A 363 15.76 -17.37 6.09
N LEU A 364 15.53 -17.66 4.80
CA LEU A 364 14.96 -18.93 4.33
C LEU A 364 16.05 -19.86 3.81
N LYS A 365 16.09 -21.10 4.31
CA LYS A 365 17.12 -22.09 3.94
C LYS A 365 16.51 -23.43 3.52
N ASN A 366 16.32 -23.61 2.21
CA ASN A 366 15.97 -24.89 1.61
C ASN A 366 17.18 -25.84 1.50
N VAL A 367 17.72 -26.28 2.64
CA VAL A 367 18.89 -27.18 2.70
C VAL A 367 18.59 -28.40 3.54
N LYS A 368 19.29 -29.51 3.28
CA LYS A 368 19.15 -30.75 4.07
C LYS A 368 19.62 -30.54 5.52
N THR A 369 20.76 -29.87 5.67
CA THR A 369 21.37 -29.56 6.97
C THR A 369 21.84 -28.11 6.97
N VAL A 370 21.52 -27.38 8.03
CA VAL A 370 22.04 -26.02 8.23
C VAL A 370 23.50 -26.10 8.69
N GLU A 371 24.38 -25.36 8.03
CA GLU A 371 25.78 -25.23 8.39
C GLU A 371 26.10 -23.89 9.06
N ARG A 372 27.31 -23.75 9.60
CA ARG A 372 27.76 -22.52 10.28
C ARG A 372 27.72 -21.30 9.36
N GLU A 373 27.97 -21.47 8.06
CA GLU A 373 27.92 -20.36 7.12
C GLU A 373 26.54 -19.70 7.05
N HIS A 374 25.45 -20.48 7.18
CA HIS A 374 24.09 -19.95 7.14
C HIS A 374 23.79 -19.10 8.38
N ILE A 375 24.28 -19.51 9.55
CA ILE A 375 24.17 -18.70 10.78
C ILE A 375 24.94 -17.39 10.59
N ASN A 376 26.16 -17.47 10.06
CA ASN A 376 27.01 -16.31 9.83
C ASN A 376 26.40 -15.36 8.79
N GLN A 377 25.71 -15.87 7.78
CA GLN A 377 25.01 -15.06 6.79
C GLN A 377 23.95 -14.18 7.47
N LEU A 378 23.04 -14.77 8.25
CA LEU A 378 22.04 -13.98 8.99
C LEU A 378 22.70 -13.02 9.99
N ASN A 379 23.72 -13.49 10.71
CA ASN A 379 24.43 -12.70 11.71
C ASN A 379 25.08 -11.42 11.15
N ARG A 380 25.41 -11.38 9.85
CA ARG A 380 25.92 -10.16 9.18
C ARG A 380 24.86 -9.07 9.06
N TYR A 381 23.58 -9.43 8.99
CA TYR A 381 22.48 -8.47 8.95
C TYR A 381 22.13 -7.93 10.34
N LEU A 382 22.39 -8.70 11.40
CA LEU A 382 22.12 -8.34 12.80
C LEU A 382 23.07 -7.24 13.30
N THR A 383 22.77 -6.01 12.86
CA THR A 383 23.49 -4.76 13.09
C THR A 383 22.50 -3.69 13.55
N ASP A 384 22.97 -2.48 13.85
CA ASP A 384 22.14 -1.39 14.40
C ASP A 384 20.90 -1.03 13.57
N SER A 385 20.84 -1.40 12.27
CA SER A 385 19.67 -1.16 11.42
C SER A 385 18.54 -2.17 11.61
N PHE A 386 18.87 -3.45 11.84
CA PHE A 386 17.88 -4.54 12.02
C PHE A 386 17.73 -4.96 13.49
N GLY A 387 18.63 -4.49 14.36
CA GLY A 387 18.77 -4.98 15.71
C GLY A 387 19.52 -6.31 15.76
N ARG A 388 19.46 -6.96 16.92
CA ARG A 388 20.22 -8.14 17.30
C ARG A 388 19.37 -9.41 17.35
N PHE A 389 18.21 -9.41 16.68
CA PHE A 389 17.30 -10.55 16.64
C PHE A 389 17.00 -10.97 15.19
N GLY A 390 17.06 -12.27 14.92
CA GLY A 390 16.72 -12.83 13.60
C GLY A 390 16.23 -14.26 13.67
N ILE A 391 15.60 -14.71 12.59
CA ILE A 391 15.06 -16.06 12.46
C ILE A 391 15.66 -16.74 11.22
N ILE A 392 16.00 -18.02 11.35
CA ILE A 392 16.26 -18.90 10.22
C ILE A 392 15.12 -19.90 10.12
N PHE A 393 14.48 -19.97 8.96
CA PHE A 393 13.55 -21.02 8.62
C PHE A 393 14.24 -22.08 7.77
N THR A 394 14.22 -23.34 8.20
CA THR A 394 14.89 -24.44 7.51
C THR A 394 13.96 -25.64 7.35
N ARG A 395 14.43 -26.67 6.62
CA ARG A 395 13.66 -27.89 6.35
C ARG A 395 13.68 -28.87 7.52
N ASN A 396 14.81 -28.95 8.23
CA ASN A 396 15.04 -29.95 9.27
C ASN A 396 15.64 -29.33 10.53
N LYS A 397 15.46 -30.01 11.66
CA LYS A 397 16.10 -29.64 12.92
C LYS A 397 17.61 -29.52 12.77
N VAL A 398 18.18 -28.47 13.36
CA VAL A 398 19.62 -28.21 13.28
C VAL A 398 20.45 -29.17 14.15
N PRO A 399 21.67 -29.51 13.73
CA PRO A 399 22.63 -30.24 14.56
C PRO A 399 22.97 -29.52 15.88
N LYS A 400 23.33 -30.29 16.92
CA LYS A 400 23.66 -29.73 18.26
C LYS A 400 24.75 -28.67 18.24
N ASN A 401 25.80 -28.87 17.44
CA ASN A 401 26.90 -27.91 17.29
C ASN A 401 26.47 -26.60 16.62
N ILE A 402 25.47 -26.63 15.75
CA ILE A 402 24.89 -25.44 15.12
C ILE A 402 23.98 -24.70 16.09
N TYR A 403 23.19 -25.44 16.88
CA TYR A 403 22.39 -24.85 17.96
C TYR A 403 23.27 -24.22 19.06
N GLN A 404 24.37 -24.88 19.44
CA GLN A 404 25.32 -24.30 20.39
C GLN A 404 25.92 -22.99 19.86
N ASN A 405 26.23 -22.92 18.56
CA ASN A 405 26.74 -21.69 17.93
C ASN A 405 25.77 -20.50 18.09
N THR A 406 24.45 -20.72 18.03
CA THR A 406 23.49 -19.61 18.25
C THR A 406 23.44 -19.17 19.71
N ILE A 407 23.62 -20.09 20.67
CA ILE A 407 23.76 -19.78 22.10
C ILE A 407 25.05 -19.00 22.37
N ASP A 408 26.15 -19.38 21.74
CA ASP A 408 27.45 -18.72 21.88
C ASP A 408 27.39 -17.27 21.36
N LEU A 409 26.71 -17.03 20.23
CA LEU A 409 26.45 -15.69 19.69
C LEU A 409 25.61 -14.83 20.65
N TRP A 410 24.59 -15.41 21.28
CA TRP A 410 23.79 -14.71 22.28
C TRP A 410 24.62 -14.39 23.54
N SER A 411 25.43 -15.35 24.00
CA SER A 411 26.23 -15.18 25.22
C SER A 411 27.33 -14.14 25.05
N GLY A 412 28.01 -14.14 23.90
CA GLY A 412 29.12 -13.22 23.64
C GLY A 412 28.70 -11.85 23.11
N GLN A 413 27.63 -11.78 22.30
CA GLN A 413 27.27 -10.55 21.57
C GLN A 413 25.81 -10.12 21.78
N ARG A 414 25.04 -10.84 22.61
CA ARG A 414 23.59 -10.63 22.79
C ARG A 414 22.82 -10.65 21.46
N ARG A 415 23.28 -11.47 20.50
CA ARG A 415 22.59 -11.71 19.23
C ARG A 415 21.75 -12.96 19.31
N CYS A 416 20.44 -12.81 19.21
CA CYS A 416 19.47 -13.89 19.28
C CYS A 416 19.12 -14.38 17.87
N ILE A 417 19.48 -15.63 17.55
CA ILE A 417 19.11 -16.28 16.30
C ILE A 417 18.23 -17.49 16.62
N LEU A 418 16.94 -17.39 16.29
CA LEU A 418 16.03 -18.53 16.39
C LEU A 418 16.10 -19.38 15.13
N VAL A 419 15.93 -20.69 15.29
CA VAL A 419 15.81 -21.61 14.16
C VAL A 419 14.48 -22.35 14.24
N LEU A 420 13.69 -22.22 13.19
CA LEU A 420 12.41 -22.90 12.98
C LEU A 420 12.56 -23.92 11.84
N ASP A 421 11.86 -25.05 11.96
CA ASP A 421 11.85 -26.10 10.94
C ASP A 421 10.45 -26.41 10.38
N ASP A 422 10.36 -27.34 9.42
CA ASP A 422 9.10 -27.73 8.78
C ASP A 422 8.01 -28.18 9.78
N ASN A 423 8.38 -28.70 10.96
CA ASN A 423 7.39 -29.04 12.00
C ASN A 423 6.77 -27.79 12.62
N ASP A 424 7.56 -26.73 12.79
CA ASP A 424 7.06 -25.44 13.27
C ASP A 424 6.16 -24.79 12.23
N LEU A 425 6.52 -24.86 10.94
CA LEU A 425 5.64 -24.38 9.85
C LEU A 425 4.30 -25.12 9.85
N LYS A 426 4.33 -26.45 10.01
CA LYS A 426 3.12 -27.26 10.08
C LYS A 426 2.24 -26.83 11.25
N LEU A 427 2.82 -26.65 12.43
CA LEU A 427 2.09 -26.19 13.61
C LEU A 427 1.51 -24.78 13.41
N MET A 428 2.27 -23.86 12.79
CA MET A 428 1.77 -22.53 12.43
C MET A 428 0.54 -22.62 11.53
N GLY A 429 0.55 -23.55 10.55
CA GLY A 429 -0.61 -23.82 9.70
C GLY A 429 -1.83 -24.38 10.46
N GLU A 430 -1.61 -25.32 11.37
CA GLU A 430 -2.67 -25.92 12.19
C GLU A 430 -3.33 -24.88 13.10
N VAL A 431 -2.55 -24.03 13.77
CA VAL A 431 -3.11 -22.97 14.63
C VAL A 431 -3.85 -21.91 13.83
N TYR A 432 -3.32 -21.52 12.65
CA TYR A 432 -3.99 -20.60 11.73
C TYR A 432 -5.34 -21.14 11.24
N GLU A 433 -5.43 -22.44 10.94
CA GLU A 433 -6.67 -23.10 10.54
C GLU A 433 -7.68 -23.14 11.70
N SER A 434 -7.24 -23.49 12.91
CA SER A 434 -8.11 -23.61 14.08
C SER A 434 -8.65 -22.29 14.61
N LYS A 435 -7.94 -21.17 14.38
CA LYS A 435 -8.16 -19.85 14.99
C LYS A 435 -8.18 -19.83 16.53
N GLN A 436 -7.78 -20.92 17.19
CA GLN A 436 -7.72 -20.99 18.65
C GLN A 436 -6.47 -20.32 19.23
N ARG A 437 -5.40 -20.28 18.43
CA ARG A 437 -4.10 -19.66 18.74
C ARG A 437 -3.55 -18.96 17.51
N LEU A 438 -2.60 -18.06 17.74
CA LEU A 438 -1.99 -17.26 16.69
C LEU A 438 -0.68 -17.90 16.21
N PRO A 439 -0.36 -17.90 14.89
CA PRO A 439 0.91 -18.44 14.40
C PRO A 439 2.16 -17.81 15.04
N ILE A 440 2.10 -16.54 15.41
CA ILE A 440 3.18 -15.83 16.13
C ILE A 440 3.53 -16.49 17.47
N GLU A 441 2.58 -17.19 18.12
CA GLU A 441 2.83 -17.94 19.36
C GLU A 441 3.83 -19.08 19.17
N VAL A 442 3.92 -19.66 17.96
CA VAL A 442 4.91 -20.70 17.65
C VAL A 442 6.33 -20.13 17.68
N ILE A 443 6.50 -18.90 17.17
CA ILE A 443 7.78 -18.17 17.24
C ILE A 443 8.10 -17.81 18.70
N LYS A 444 7.11 -17.31 19.46
CA LYS A 444 7.28 -17.03 20.90
C LYS A 444 7.68 -18.28 21.68
N ARG A 445 7.07 -19.44 21.41
CA ARG A 445 7.46 -20.71 22.03
C ARG A 445 8.94 -21.01 21.80
N LYS A 446 9.42 -20.88 20.56
CA LYS A 446 10.84 -21.08 20.21
C LYS A 446 11.76 -20.09 20.90
N TYR A 447 11.33 -18.84 21.04
CA TYR A 447 12.07 -17.83 21.80
C TYR A 447 12.22 -18.22 23.27
N ILE A 448 11.16 -18.71 23.91
CA ILE A 448 11.20 -19.19 25.30
C ILE A 448 12.11 -20.42 25.44
N GLU A 449 12.05 -21.37 24.50
CA GLU A 449 12.94 -22.54 24.49
C GLU A 449 14.41 -22.15 24.35
N PHE A 450 14.70 -21.18 23.47
CA PHE A 450 16.05 -20.66 23.25
C PHE A 450 16.59 -19.93 24.47
N THR A 451 15.82 -19.01 25.06
CA THR A 451 16.24 -18.24 26.25
C THR A 451 16.51 -19.14 27.46
N ARG A 452 15.75 -20.22 27.65
CA ARG A 452 16.03 -21.24 28.68
C ARG A 452 17.33 -22.01 28.47
N SER A 453 17.81 -22.09 27.23
CA SER A 453 19.07 -22.75 26.87
C SER A 453 20.27 -21.81 26.99
N CYS A 454 20.02 -20.50 27.13
CA CYS A 454 21.05 -19.50 27.29
C CYS A 454 21.50 -19.41 28.76
N PRO A 455 22.79 -19.10 29.01
CA PRO A 455 23.27 -18.88 30.37
C PRO A 455 22.58 -17.65 31.00
N ALA A 456 22.33 -17.73 32.32
CA ALA A 456 21.70 -16.66 33.10
C ALA A 456 22.50 -15.35 33.08
#